data_AF-A0A7V3X4C8-F1
#
_entry.id   AF-A0A7V3X4C8-F1
#
_cell.length_a   1.000
_cell.length_b   1.000
_cell.length_c   1.000
_cell.angle_alpha   90.00
_cell.angle_beta   90.00
_cell.angle_gamma   90.00
#
_symmetry.space_group_name_H-M   'P 1'
#
loop_
_entity.id
_entity.type
_entity.pdbx_description
1 polymer ?
#
loop_
_entity_poly.entity_id
_entity_poly.type
_entity_poly.pdbx_seq_one_letter_code
_entity_poly.pdbx_strand_id
1 'polypeptide(L)' 'TDWDQQQALIRATSPTLIPRNHRIEQMIQAAVAGDYSPFERLMTALARPFEDVAEFSDLRRPPTEDEEVKQTFCGT' A
#
# COMPACT_ATOMS: atom_id res chain seq x y z
N THR A 1 -30.99 2.74 -4.26
CA THR A 1 -30.92 3.55 -5.51
C THR A 1 -29.77 3.03 -6.36
N ASP A 2 -29.75 3.27 -7.67
CA ASP A 2 -28.64 2.92 -8.57
C ASP A 2 -27.24 3.31 -8.01
N TRP A 3 -27.18 4.39 -7.23
CA TRP A 3 -25.98 4.79 -6.49
C TRP A 3 -25.41 3.77 -5.52
N ASP A 4 -26.24 3.01 -4.81
CA ASP A 4 -25.73 2.02 -3.84
C ASP A 4 -25.01 0.88 -4.58
N GLN A 5 -25.54 0.48 -5.74
CA GLN A 5 -24.92 -0.51 -6.61
C GLN A 5 -23.61 0.01 -7.22
N GLN A 6 -23.59 1.27 -7.67
CA GLN A 6 -22.38 1.88 -8.21
C GLN A 6 -21.28 2.04 -7.13
N GLN A 7 -21.65 2.41 -5.91
CA GLN A 7 -20.71 2.48 -4.78
C GLN A 7 -20.14 1.11 -4.42
N ALA A 8 -20.98 0.06 -4.41
CA ALA A 8 -20.52 -1.30 -4.18
C ALA A 8 -19.53 -1.76 -5.27
N LEU A 9 -19.80 -1.44 -6.54
CA LEU A 9 -18.90 -1.75 -7.66
C LEU A 9 -17.55 -1.03 -7.53
N ILE A 10 -17.54 0.26 -7.18
CA ILE A 10 -16.31 1.02 -7.00
C ILE A 10 -15.47 0.41 -5.88
N ARG A 11 -16.07 0.08 -4.73
CA ARG A 11 -15.34 -0.53 -3.60
C ARG A 11 -14.77 -1.91 -3.94
N ALA A 12 -15.47 -2.69 -4.76
CA ALA A 12 -15.01 -4.02 -5.16
C ALA A 12 -13.89 -4.01 -6.22
N THR A 13 -13.74 -2.91 -6.96
CA THR A 13 -12.79 -2.82 -8.09
C THR A 13 -11.66 -1.82 -7.88
N SER A 14 -11.82 -0.86 -6.97
CA SER A 14 -10.82 0.15 -6.65
C SER A 14 -10.17 -0.19 -5.30
N PRO A 15 -8.90 -0.64 -5.29
CA PRO A 15 -8.24 -0.99 -4.04
C PRO A 15 -8.07 0.24 -3.14
N THR A 16 -8.31 0.06 -1.85
CA THR A 16 -8.03 1.05 -0.81
C THR A 16 -6.53 1.15 -0.51
N LEU A 17 -5.76 0.11 -0.85
CA LEU A 17 -4.32 0.00 -0.61
C LEU A 17 -3.56 -0.44 -1.87
N ILE A 18 -2.47 0.27 -2.17
CA ILE A 18 -1.55 -0.05 -3.27
C ILE A 18 -0.10 -0.11 -2.76
N PRO A 19 0.81 -0.87 -3.39
CA PRO A 19 2.22 -0.92 -3.02
C PRO A 19 2.94 0.38 -3.40
N ARG A 20 2.75 1.45 -2.62
CA ARG A 20 3.39 2.75 -2.88
C ARG A 20 4.91 2.65 -2.75
N ASN A 21 5.64 3.24 -3.69
CA ASN A 21 7.11 3.13 -3.77
C ASN A 21 7.83 3.48 -2.45
N HIS A 22 7.43 4.54 -1.76
CA HIS A 22 8.07 4.91 -0.48
C HIS A 22 7.88 3.86 0.62
N ARG A 23 6.78 3.11 0.61
CA ARG A 23 6.55 1.99 1.55
C ARG A 23 7.37 0.77 1.17
N ILE A 24 7.52 0.52 -0.13
CA ILE A 24 8.41 -0.53 -0.64
C ILE A 24 9.87 -0.22 -0.28
N GLU A 25 10.32 1.03 -0.47
CA GLU A 25 11.67 1.47 -0.11
C GLU A 25 11.93 1.32 1.39
N GLN A 26 11.02 1.77 2.26
CA GLN A 26 11.11 1.58 3.71
C GLN A 26 11.26 0.11 4.09
N MET A 27 10.48 -0.76 3.45
CA MET A 27 10.55 -2.21 3.68
C MET A 27 11.88 -2.80 3.21
N ILE A 28 12.38 -2.41 2.03
CA ILE A 28 13.67 -2.88 1.51
C ILE A 28 14.80 -2.45 2.45
N GLN A 29 14.81 -1.19 2.89
CA GLN A 29 15.83 -0.67 3.81
C GLN A 29 15.84 -1.44 5.14
N ALA A 30 14.66 -1.71 5.71
CA ALA A 30 14.55 -2.50 6.93
C ALA A 30 15.04 -3.95 6.72
N ALA A 31 14.65 -4.59 5.62
CA ALA A 31 15.06 -5.95 5.30
C ALA A 31 16.58 -6.07 5.09
N VAL A 32 17.20 -5.06 4.46
CA VAL A 32 18.67 -4.96 4.32
C VAL A 32 19.35 -4.86 5.69
N ALA A 33 18.72 -4.20 6.66
CA ALA A 33 19.18 -4.16 8.05
C ALA A 33 18.83 -5.42 8.87
N GLY A 34 18.19 -6.42 8.25
CA GLY A 34 17.80 -7.69 8.88
C GLY A 34 16.41 -7.70 9.54
N ASP A 35 15.63 -6.62 9.42
CA ASP A 35 14.26 -6.55 9.92
C ASP A 35 13.24 -6.78 8.80
N TYR A 36 12.62 -7.96 8.81
CA TYR A 36 11.58 -8.36 7.85
C TYR A 36 10.16 -8.03 8.32
N SER A 37 9.97 -7.45 9.50
CA SER A 37 8.64 -7.12 10.00
C SER A 37 7.84 -6.18 9.07
N PRO A 38 8.44 -5.17 8.39
CA PRO A 38 7.70 -4.35 7.44
C PRO A 38 7.29 -5.11 6.17
N PHE A 39 8.07 -6.11 5.77
CA PHE A 39 7.73 -6.98 4.64
C PHE A 39 6.49 -7.82 4.97
N GLU A 40 6.49 -8.51 6.10
CA GLU A 40 5.36 -9.33 6.55
C GLU A 40 4.10 -8.48 6.72
N ARG A 41 4.24 -7.28 7.29
CA ARG A 41 3.15 -6.31 7.43
C ARG A 41 2.58 -5.88 6.07
N LEU A 42 3.45 -5.54 5.11
CA LEU A 42 3.01 -5.17 3.75
C LEU A 42 2.31 -6.33 3.04
N MET A 43 2.83 -7.55 3.13
CA MET A 43 2.20 -8.74 2.53
C MET A 43 0.82 -9.01 3.14
N THR A 44 0.69 -8.89 4.47
CA THR A 44 -0.59 -9.05 5.17
C THR A 44 -1.61 -8.02 4.70
N ALA A 45 -1.19 -6.76 4.56
CA ALA A 45 -2.07 -5.68 4.12
C ALA A 45 -2.48 -5.82 2.65
N LEU A 46 -1.53 -6.14 1.76
CA LEU A 46 -1.75 -6.27 0.32
C LEU A 46 -2.51 -7.53 -0.09
N ALA A 47 -2.65 -8.51 0.79
CA ALA A 47 -3.51 -9.67 0.56
C ALA A 47 -5.02 -9.32 0.53
N ARG A 48 -5.41 -8.19 1.13
CA ARG A 48 -6.80 -7.71 1.22
C ARG A 48 -6.90 -6.24 0.79
N PRO A 49 -6.47 -5.88 -0.44
CA PRO A 49 -6.21 -4.49 -0.83
C PRO A 49 -7.47 -3.65 -1.06
N PHE A 50 -8.66 -4.28 -1.08
CA PHE A 50 -9.96 -3.62 -1.23
C PHE A 50 -10.63 -3.33 0.12
N GLU A 51 -10.07 -3.83 1.21
CA GLU A 51 -10.66 -3.71 2.53
C GLU A 51 -10.12 -2.48 3.28
N ASP A 52 -11.00 -1.75 3.95
CA ASP A 52 -10.61 -0.63 4.80
C ASP A 52 -10.26 -1.13 6.21
N VAL A 53 -9.02 -1.60 6.37
CA VAL A 53 -8.49 -2.04 7.66
C VAL A 53 -7.81 -0.87 8.35
N ALA A 54 -8.33 -0.46 9.51
CA ALA A 54 -7.83 0.69 10.28
C ALA A 54 -6.34 0.54 10.67
N GLU A 55 -5.90 -0.69 10.94
CA GLU A 55 -4.51 -1.00 11.27
C GLU A 55 -3.53 -0.59 10.17
N PHE A 56 -3.94 -0.66 8.90
CA PHE A 56 -3.10 -0.33 7.73
C PHE A 56 -3.40 1.06 7.16
N SER A 57 -4.07 1.92 7.94
CA SER A 57 -4.37 3.30 7.54
C SER A 57 -3.12 4.10 7.16
N ASP A 58 -2.02 3.88 7.87
CA ASP A 58 -0.75 4.56 7.61
C ASP A 58 -0.19 4.21 6.23
N LEU A 59 -0.35 2.97 5.75
CA LEU A 59 0.18 2.50 4.46
C LEU A 59 -0.50 3.16 3.24
N ARG A 60 -1.66 3.81 3.44
CA ARG A 60 -2.43 4.48 2.37
C ARG A 60 -1.95 5.89 2.08
N ARG A 61 -1.26 6.53 3.01
CA ARG A 61 -0.87 7.94 2.91
C ARG A 61 0.07 8.18 1.72
N PRO A 62 -0.01 9.35 1.07
CA PRO A 62 1.01 9.76 0.12
C PRO A 62 2.38 9.90 0.80
N PRO A 63 3.49 9.79 0.04
CA PRO A 63 4.82 10.07 0.58
C PRO A 63 4.89 11.52 1.07
N THR A 64 5.70 11.77 2.11
CA THR A 64 6.19 13.12 2.40
C THR A 64 7.28 13.52 1.42
N GLU A 65 7.69 14.80 1.41
CA GLU A 65 8.78 15.30 0.55
C GLU A 65 10.08 14.50 0.73
N ASP A 66 10.42 14.13 1.97
CA ASP A 66 11.61 13.33 2.30
C ASP A 66 11.49 11.83 1.95
N GLU A 67 10.28 11.36 1.65
CA GLU A 67 10.00 9.95 1.33
C GLU A 67 9.81 9.73 -0.17
N GLU A 68 9.93 10.78 -0.99
CA GLU A 68 9.81 10.66 -2.43
C GLU A 68 10.94 9.81 -3.02
N VAL A 69 10.57 8.66 -3.54
CA VAL A 69 11.47 7.80 -4.31
C VAL A 69 11.62 8.38 -5.71
N LYS A 70 12.67 9.18 -5.92
CA LYS A 70 12.94 9.92 -7.17
C LYS A 70 13.42 9.04 -8.33
N GLN A 71 13.88 7.83 -8.03
CA GLN A 71 14.34 6.86 -9.01
C GLN A 71 13.62 5.55 -8.77
N THR A 72 12.77 5.18 -9.72
CA THR A 72 12.01 3.93 -9.66
C THR A 72 12.57 2.98 -10.71
N PHE A 73 13.06 1.83 -10.27
CA PHE A 73 13.38 0.74 -11.18
C PHE A 73 12.17 -0.19 -11.26
N CYS A 74 11.16 0.25 -12.01
CA CYS A 74 10.12 -0.66 -12.48
C CYS A 74 10.72 -1.49 -13.62
N GLY A 75 11.39 -2.60 -13.27
CA GLY A 75 11.87 -3.59 -14.23
C GLY A 75 10.69 -4.36 -14.85
N THR A 76 10.66 -4.35 -16.19
CA THR A 76 9.65 -4.82 -17.19
C THR A 76 8.25 -4.22 -17.09
#